data_AF-A0A350H8T1-F1
#
_entry.id   AF-A0A350H8T1-F1
#
_cell.length_a   1.000
_cell.length_b   1.000
_cell.length_c   1.000
_cell.angle_alpha   90.00
_cell.angle_beta   90.00
_cell.angle_gamma   90.00
#
_symmetry.space_group_name_H-M   'P 1'
#
loop_
_entity.id
_entity.type
_entity.pdbx_description
1 polymer ?
#
loop_
_entity_poly.entity_id
_entity_poly.type
_entity_poly.pdbx_seq_one_letter_code
_entity_poly.pdbx_strand_id
1 'polypeptide(L)'
;ILYIYVYKSDNGVIYLKVIYPLTLLPEKNILPFYRTLLETNMYLNGYIIGVEKNMAILMSIIKIQDIDSEEARKMVEQIAKLTLDISDKLIEEFSAVRFESQ
;
A
#
# COMPACT_ATOMS: atom_id res chain seq x y z
N ILE A 1 -4.10 -7.16 -7.74
CA ILE A 1 -4.43 -8.12 -6.66
C ILE A 1 -4.31 -7.41 -5.33
N LEU A 2 -5.30 -7.57 -4.46
CA LEU A 2 -5.31 -7.05 -3.09
C LEU A 2 -5.17 -8.22 -2.11
N TYR A 3 -4.37 -8.04 -1.06
CA TYR A 3 -4.16 -9.03 -0.02
C TYR A 3 -4.74 -8.53 1.30
N ILE A 4 -5.51 -9.40 1.97
CA ILE A 4 -6.07 -9.13 3.30
C ILE A 4 -5.49 -10.15 4.26
N TYR A 5 -4.91 -9.66 5.34
CA TYR A 5 -4.39 -10.47 6.43
C TYR A 5 -5.14 -10.15 7.70
N VAL A 6 -5.61 -11.18 8.39
CA VAL A 6 -6.06 -11.09 9.77
C VAL A 6 -5.04 -11.82 10.62
N TYR A 7 -4.45 -11.13 11.58
CA TYR A 7 -3.45 -11.72 12.46
C TYR A 7 -3.63 -11.28 13.90
N LYS A 8 -3.27 -12.17 14.81
CA LYS A 8 -3.21 -11.89 16.24
C LYS A 8 -1.76 -11.56 16.61
N SER A 9 -1.55 -10.40 17.20
CA SER A 9 -0.24 -9.98 17.73
C SER A 9 0.06 -10.65 19.08
N ASP A 10 1.31 -10.57 19.52
CA ASP A 10 1.79 -11.23 20.74
C ASP A 10 1.05 -10.79 22.01
N ASN A 11 0.56 -9.55 22.06
CA ASN A 11 -0.24 -9.03 23.17
C ASN A 11 -1.74 -9.42 23.09
N GLY A 12 -2.10 -10.26 22.12
CA GLY A 12 -3.45 -10.76 21.92
C GLY A 12 -4.36 -9.90 21.07
N VAL A 13 -3.94 -8.69 20.67
CA VAL A 13 -4.74 -7.80 19.81
C VAL A 13 -4.79 -8.35 18.38
N ILE A 14 -5.99 -8.35 17.80
CA ILE A 14 -6.25 -8.79 16.43
C ILE A 14 -6.23 -7.60 15.49
N TYR A 15 -5.48 -7.70 14.40
CA TYR A 15 -5.33 -6.67 13.38
C TYR A 15 -5.86 -7.16 12.03
N LEU A 16 -6.47 -6.24 11.31
CA LEU A 16 -6.75 -6.33 9.90
C LEU A 16 -5.67 -5.52 9.15
N LYS A 17 -4.92 -6.18 8.29
CA LYS A 17 -3.93 -5.55 7.39
C LYS A 17 -4.35 -5.75 5.95
N VAL A 18 -4.48 -4.66 5.22
CA VAL A 18 -4.76 -4.67 3.78
C VAL A 18 -3.52 -4.19 3.05
N ILE A 19 -3.10 -4.92 2.02
CA ILE A 19 -1.91 -4.61 1.22
C ILE A 19 -2.28 -4.63 -0.26
N TYR A 20 -1.78 -3.64 -0.99
CA TYR A 20 -1.89 -3.56 -2.43
C TYR A 20 -0.50 -3.25 -3.03
N PRO A 21 0.04 -4.10 -3.93
CA PRO A 21 1.23 -3.78 -4.69
C PRO A 21 1.00 -2.59 -5.63
N LEU A 22 1.93 -1.64 -5.64
CA LEU A 22 1.90 -0.47 -6.54
C LEU A 22 2.65 -0.81 -7.84
N THR A 23 3.98 -0.93 -7.73
CA THR A 23 4.89 -1.15 -8.85
C THR A 23 6.07 -2.02 -8.43
N LEU A 24 6.75 -2.63 -9.41
CA LEU A 24 8.10 -3.12 -9.21
C LEU A 24 9.04 -1.93 -9.01
N LEU A 25 10.10 -2.12 -8.22
CA LEU A 25 11.13 -1.10 -8.06
C LEU A 25 11.86 -0.88 -9.40
N PRO A 26 12.09 0.38 -9.81
CA PRO A 26 12.82 0.65 -11.04
C PRO A 26 14.33 0.39 -10.86
N GLU A 27 14.99 -0.14 -11.88
CA GLU A 27 16.45 -0.37 -11.86
C GLU A 27 17.26 0.93 -11.94
N LYS A 28 16.69 1.97 -12.56
CA LYS A 28 17.29 3.30 -12.70
C LYS A 28 16.55 4.31 -11.83
N ASN A 29 17.24 5.37 -11.40
CA ASN A 29 16.66 6.45 -10.61
C ASN A 29 15.97 5.98 -9.31
N ILE A 30 16.46 4.91 -8.69
CA ILE A 30 15.86 4.33 -7.48
C ILE A 30 15.85 5.31 -6.29
N LEU A 31 16.88 6.17 -6.17
CA LEU A 31 16.94 7.16 -5.08
C LEU A 31 15.84 8.24 -5.21
N PRO A 32 15.69 8.90 -6.38
CA PRO A 32 14.50 9.72 -6.66
C PRO A 32 13.18 8.99 -6.43
N PHE A 33 13.06 7.74 -6.89
CA PHE A 33 11.85 6.93 -6.69
C PHE A 33 11.51 6.77 -5.20
N TYR A 34 12.48 6.37 -4.37
CA TYR A 34 12.27 6.25 -2.92
C TYR A 34 11.93 7.59 -2.26
N ARG A 35 12.54 8.70 -2.71
CA ARG A 35 12.16 10.03 -2.23
C ARG A 35 10.68 10.31 -2.52
N THR A 36 10.21 10.06 -3.73
CA THR A 36 8.80 10.25 -4.10
C THR A 36 7.87 9.39 -3.25
N LEU A 37 8.24 8.15 -2.91
CA LEU A 37 7.44 7.32 -1.99
C LEU A 37 7.36 7.95 -0.59
N LEU A 38 8.49 8.41 -0.06
CA LEU A 38 8.57 9.05 1.27
C LEU A 38 7.80 10.37 1.33
N GLU A 39 7.90 11.19 0.30
CA GLU A 39 7.14 12.44 0.18
C GLU A 39 5.65 12.15 0.05
N THR A 40 5.26 11.14 -0.73
CA THR A 40 3.86 10.72 -0.86
C THR A 40 3.27 10.28 0.48
N ASN A 41 4.05 9.57 1.30
CA ASN A 41 3.64 9.17 2.65
C ASN A 41 3.26 10.34 3.56
N MET A 42 3.81 11.54 3.35
CA MET A 42 3.47 12.72 4.16
C MET A 42 2.01 13.15 4.00
N TYR A 43 1.34 12.73 2.91
CA TYR A 43 -0.02 13.14 2.58
C TYR A 43 -1.05 12.01 2.74
N LEU A 44 -0.61 10.81 3.14
CA LEU A 44 -1.48 9.65 3.33
C LEU A 44 -1.97 9.57 4.78
N ASN A 45 -3.29 9.58 4.96
CA ASN A 45 -3.93 9.43 6.27
C ASN A 45 -4.40 7.99 6.48
N GLY A 46 -3.76 7.27 7.41
CA GLY A 46 -4.13 5.88 7.71
C GLY A 46 -3.66 4.85 6.67
N TYR A 47 -2.86 5.27 5.69
CA TYR A 47 -2.21 4.41 4.71
C TYR A 47 -0.72 4.70 4.68
N ILE A 48 0.08 3.68 4.38
CA ILE A 48 1.52 3.76 4.38
C ILE A 48 2.04 3.06 3.13
N ILE A 49 2.91 3.74 2.40
CA ILE A 49 3.73 3.16 1.35
C ILE A 49 4.98 2.57 1.99
N GLY A 50 5.23 1.29 1.70
CA GLY A 50 6.44 0.58 2.06
C GLY A 50 7.08 -0.08 0.85
N VAL A 51 8.20 -0.73 1.10
CA VAL A 51 8.88 -1.58 0.11
C VAL A 51 8.94 -2.98 0.69
N GLU A 52 8.50 -3.97 -0.08
CA GLU A 52 8.60 -5.38 0.28
C GLU A 52 9.18 -6.16 -0.89
N LYS A 53 10.27 -6.89 -0.63
CA LYS A 53 11.07 -7.58 -1.64
C LYS A 53 11.50 -6.62 -2.76
N ASN A 54 10.92 -6.73 -3.95
CA ASN A 54 11.22 -5.87 -5.10
C ASN A 54 10.01 -5.02 -5.54
N MET A 55 9.10 -4.72 -4.61
CA MET A 55 7.85 -4.01 -4.88
C MET A 55 7.66 -2.83 -3.94
N ALA A 56 7.17 -1.73 -4.48
CA ALA A 56 6.48 -0.73 -3.67
C ALA A 56 5.07 -1.23 -3.35
N ILE A 57 4.65 -1.12 -2.11
CA ILE A 57 3.33 -1.55 -1.63
C ILE A 57 2.64 -0.42 -0.89
N LEU A 58 1.33 -0.31 -1.05
CA LEU A 58 0.47 0.51 -0.19
C LEU A 58 -0.21 -0.42 0.81
N MET A 59 -0.22 -0.04 2.08
CA MET A 59 -0.88 -0.84 3.12
C MET A 59 -1.62 0.03 4.13
N SER A 60 -2.62 -0.58 4.77
CA SER A 60 -3.26 -0.05 5.97
C SER A 60 -3.36 -1.16 7.02
N ILE A 61 -3.25 -0.79 8.29
CA ILE A 61 -3.30 -1.71 9.42
C ILE A 61 -4.20 -1.08 10.49
N ILE A 62 -5.21 -1.81 10.92
CA ILE A 62 -6.14 -1.37 11.98
C ILE A 62 -6.47 -2.52 12.91
N LYS A 63 -6.77 -2.21 14.18
CA LYS A 63 -7.27 -3.22 15.11
C LYS A 63 -8.69 -3.59 14.71
N ILE A 64 -9.01 -4.87 14.66
CA ILE A 64 -10.33 -5.32 14.22
C ILE A 64 -11.46 -4.84 15.15
N GLN A 65 -11.14 -4.56 16.41
CA GLN A 65 -12.09 -4.04 17.40
C GLN A 65 -12.41 -2.55 17.21
N ASP A 66 -11.58 -1.82 16.46
CA ASP A 66 -11.70 -0.38 16.23
C ASP A 66 -12.36 -0.08 14.87
N ILE A 67 -12.88 -1.11 14.18
CA ILE A 67 -13.46 -0.98 12.84
C ILE A 67 -14.74 -1.82 12.70
N ASP A 68 -15.75 -1.26 12.05
CA ASP A 68 -16.93 -2.02 11.63
C ASP A 68 -16.85 -2.54 10.18
N SER A 69 -17.84 -3.31 9.74
CA SER A 69 -17.85 -3.89 8.39
C SER A 69 -17.92 -2.84 7.28
N GLU A 70 -18.59 -1.71 7.53
CA GLU A 70 -18.76 -0.63 6.56
C GLU A 70 -17.49 0.20 6.43
N GLU A 71 -16.81 0.48 7.54
CA GLU A 71 -15.49 1.09 7.57
C GLU A 71 -14.44 0.19 6.91
N ALA A 72 -14.49 -1.13 7.13
CA ALA A 72 -13.59 -2.08 6.47
C ALA A 72 -13.80 -2.08 4.94
N ARG A 73 -15.06 -2.03 4.49
CA ARG A 73 -15.40 -1.88 3.06
C ARG A 73 -14.82 -0.58 2.49
N LYS A 74 -15.04 0.54 3.16
CA LYS A 74 -14.50 1.85 2.76
C LYS A 74 -12.96 1.85 2.69
N MET A 75 -12.31 1.19 3.64
CA MET A 75 -10.85 1.04 3.64
C MET A 75 -10.36 0.28 2.41
N VAL A 76 -11.03 -0.81 2.02
CA VAL A 76 -10.71 -1.59 0.81
C VAL A 76 -10.96 -0.78 -0.47
N GLU A 77 -12.03 -0.02 -0.54
CA GLU A 77 -12.33 0.85 -1.70
C GLU A 77 -11.31 1.99 -1.82
N GLN A 78 -10.98 2.62 -0.69
CA GLN A 78 -10.04 3.73 -0.66
C GLN A 78 -8.62 3.28 -1.00
N ILE A 79 -8.15 2.14 -0.47
CA ILE A 79 -6.81 1.63 -0.83
C ILE A 79 -6.73 1.26 -2.31
N ALA A 80 -7.79 0.70 -2.89
CA ALA A 80 -7.83 0.36 -4.31
C ALA A 80 -7.73 1.62 -5.19
N LYS A 81 -8.47 2.69 -4.83
CA LYS A 81 -8.39 3.98 -5.52
C LYS A 81 -7.00 4.61 -5.41
N LEU A 82 -6.48 4.74 -4.19
CA LEU A 82 -5.15 5.32 -3.96
C LEU A 82 -4.05 4.54 -4.70
N THR A 83 -4.17 3.21 -4.76
CA THR A 83 -3.20 2.37 -5.46
C THR A 83 -3.17 2.72 -6.95
N LEU A 84 -4.33 2.88 -7.59
CA LEU A 84 -4.39 3.28 -9.00
C LEU A 84 -3.72 4.64 -9.21
N ASP A 85 -4.17 5.65 -8.46
CA ASP A 85 -3.68 7.03 -8.58
C ASP A 85 -2.15 7.12 -8.37
N ILE A 86 -1.63 6.45 -7.34
CA ILE A 86 -0.20 6.46 -7.01
C ILE A 86 0.60 5.65 -8.03
N SER A 87 0.11 4.49 -8.46
CA SER A 87 0.83 3.65 -9.42
C SER A 87 0.96 4.35 -10.77
N ASP A 88 -0.09 5.00 -11.25
CA ASP A 88 -0.05 5.75 -12.51
C ASP A 88 1.00 6.85 -12.48
N LYS A 89 1.05 7.62 -11.39
CA LYS A 89 2.10 8.63 -11.19
C LYS A 89 3.51 8.01 -11.21
N LEU A 90 3.72 6.89 -10.51
CA LEU A 90 5.03 6.24 -10.45
C LEU A 90 5.46 5.65 -11.80
N ILE A 91 4.50 5.14 -12.59
CA ILE A 91 4.75 4.63 -13.94
C ILE A 91 5.13 5.79 -14.86
N GLU A 92 4.39 6.89 -14.84
CA GLU A 92 4.65 8.08 -15.67
C GLU A 92 6.02 8.71 -15.35
N GLU A 93 6.34 8.89 -14.07
CA GLU A 93 7.54 9.61 -13.64
C GLU A 93 8.82 8.76 -13.73
N PHE A 94 8.73 7.45 -13.47
CA PHE A 94 9.90 6.57 -13.34
C PHE A 94 9.95 5.44 -14.37
N SER A 95 8.99 5.36 -15.29
CA SER A 95 8.82 4.20 -16.17
C SER A 95 8.76 2.88 -15.38
N ALA A 96 8.21 2.92 -14.17
CA ALA A 96 8.08 1.76 -13.31
C ALA A 96 7.11 0.75 -13.94
N VAL A 97 7.29 -0.54 -13.65
CA VAL A 97 6.40 -1.59 -14.16
C VAL A 97 5.28 -1.80 -13.15
N ARG A 98 4.03 -1.69 -13.62
CA ARG A 98 2.85 -2.00 -12.81
C ARG A 98 2.94 -3.44 -12.33
N PHE A 99 2.57 -3.68 -11.07
CA PHE A 99 2.43 -5.05 -10.62
C PHE A 99 1.18 -5.70 -11.24
N GLU A 100 1.39 -6.67 -12.11
CA GLU A 100 0.36 -7.58 -12.60
C GLU A 100 0.59 -8.95 -11.96
N SER A 101 -0.48 -9.60 -11.50
CA SER A 101 -0.37 -10.97 -11.03
C SER A 101 -0.18 -11.91 -12.21
N GLN A 102 0.94 -12.62 -12.22
CA GLN A 102 1.16 -13.75 -13.13
C GLN A 102 0.15 -14.86 -12.87
#